data_AF-A0A3D4Z6J2-F1
#
_entry.id   AF-A0A3D4Z6J2-F1
#
_cell.length_a   1.000
_cell.length_b   1.000
_cell.length_c   1.000
_cell.angle_alpha   90.00
_cell.angle_beta   90.00
_cell.angle_gamma   90.00
#
_symmetry.space_group_name_H-M   'P 1'
#
loop_
_entity.id
_entity.type
_entity.pdbx_description
1 polymer ?
#
loop_
_entity_poly.entity_id
_entity_poly.type
_entity_poly.pdbx_seq_one_letter_code
_entity_poly.pdbx_strand_id
1 'polypeptide(L)'
;MGKTFLRGLKAFCAIVIYLLPSAIFSVLAYFTYTPLLSLLFIVVLLAAIISFIFAIFSLPGGMTYNAAFNDVSYLYRPDKAFLRAAQAGRFYLKAWLIGLSAILLSFLGLLALGIGFFFTSVWAWMVVGYAFSKALSLRESVP
;
A
#
# COMPACT_ATOMS: atom_id res chain seq x y z
N MET A 1 -6.59 -19.04 17.84
CA MET A 1 -5.71 -17.86 17.60
C MET A 1 -4.70 -18.04 16.45
N GLY A 2 -4.18 -19.24 16.14
CA GLY A 2 -3.08 -19.38 15.16
C GLY A 2 -3.36 -18.95 13.70
N LYS A 3 -4.55 -19.22 13.15
CA LYS A 3 -4.82 -18.97 11.71
C LYS A 3 -4.87 -17.48 11.34
N THR A 4 -5.47 -16.64 12.19
CA THR A 4 -5.57 -15.19 11.96
C THR A 4 -4.22 -14.51 12.11
N PHE A 5 -3.44 -14.90 13.13
CA PHE A 5 -2.08 -14.41 13.31
C PHE A 5 -1.19 -14.75 12.11
N LEU A 6 -1.24 -16.00 11.62
CA LEU A 6 -0.45 -16.42 10.47
C LEU A 6 -0.82 -15.64 9.19
N ARG A 7 -2.11 -15.33 9.00
CA ARG A 7 -2.57 -14.46 7.90
C ARG A 7 -2.00 -13.05 8.03
N GLY A 8 -2.04 -12.48 9.23
CA GLY A 8 -1.44 -11.17 9.52
C GLY A 8 0.06 -11.16 9.25
N LEU A 9 0.79 -12.19 9.68
CA LEU A 9 2.23 -12.32 9.44
C LEU A 9 2.56 -12.39 7.95
N LYS A 10 1.79 -13.16 7.17
CA LYS A 10 1.96 -13.24 5.71
C LYS A 10 1.75 -11.88 5.04
N ALA A 11 0.71 -11.15 5.43
CA ALA A 11 0.44 -9.81 4.93
C ALA A 11 1.55 -8.81 5.32
N PHE A 12 2.04 -8.88 6.55
CA PHE A 12 3.17 -8.10 7.02
C PHE A 12 4.43 -8.36 6.18
N CYS A 13 4.79 -9.64 5.96
CA CYS A 13 5.93 -9.99 5.13
C CYS A 13 5.81 -9.46 3.70
N ALA A 14 4.60 -9.49 3.12
CA ALA A 14 4.38 -8.93 1.79
C ALA A 14 4.58 -7.40 1.77
N ILE A 15 4.05 -6.68 2.77
CA ILE A 15 4.27 -5.23 2.90
C ILE A 15 5.77 -4.92 3.01
N VAL A 16 6.51 -5.69 3.81
CA VAL A 16 7.96 -5.56 3.93
C VAL A 16 8.64 -5.75 2.58
N ILE A 17 8.28 -6.80 1.82
CA ILE A 17 8.85 -7.05 0.49
C ILE A 17 8.58 -5.89 -0.47
N TYR A 18 7.37 -5.33 -0.46
CA TYR A 18 7.02 -4.21 -1.33
C TYR A 18 7.80 -2.94 -0.97
N LEU A 19 8.01 -2.68 0.33
CA LEU A 19 8.70 -1.48 0.81
C LEU A 19 10.23 -1.63 0.87
N LEU A 20 10.77 -2.86 0.78
CA LEU A 20 12.19 -3.14 0.93
C LEU A 20 13.07 -2.33 -0.03
N PRO A 21 12.75 -2.20 -1.35
CA PRO A 21 13.56 -1.38 -2.25
C PRO A 21 13.63 0.09 -1.80
N SER A 22 12.51 0.65 -1.33
CA SER A 22 12.47 2.02 -0.82
C SER A 22 13.29 2.18 0.45
N ALA A 23 13.24 1.21 1.36
CA ALA A 23 14.05 1.21 2.58
C ALA A 23 15.56 1.15 2.25
N ILE A 24 15.96 0.28 1.32
CA ILE A 24 17.36 0.16 0.87
C ILE A 24 17.85 1.49 0.28
N PHE A 25 17.10 2.09 -0.64
CA PHE A 25 17.47 3.38 -1.22
C PHE A 25 17.47 4.50 -0.18
N SER A 26 16.55 4.51 0.79
CA SER A 26 16.54 5.51 1.87
C SER A 26 17.79 5.43 2.73
N VAL A 27 18.26 4.22 3.06
CA VAL A 27 19.53 4.01 3.79
C VAL A 27 20.73 4.47 2.97
N LEU A 28 20.76 4.16 1.67
CA LEU A 28 21.81 4.63 0.77
C LEU A 28 21.81 6.16 0.61
N ALA A 29 20.64 6.79 0.59
CA ALA A 29 20.51 8.25 0.56
C ALA A 29 21.12 8.87 1.83
N TYR A 30 20.90 8.26 2.99
CA TYR A 30 21.52 8.72 4.25
C TYR A 30 23.05 8.70 4.18
N PHE A 31 23.66 7.63 3.65
CA PHE A 31 25.13 7.52 3.53
C PHE A 31 25.73 8.45 2.47
N THR A 32 24.92 8.92 1.52
CA THR A 32 25.37 9.82 0.44
C THR A 32 25.07 11.29 0.74
N TYR A 33 24.50 11.60 1.92
CA TYR A 33 24.16 12.96 2.37
C TYR A 33 25.41 13.78 2.73
N THR A 34 26.16 14.19 1.70
CA THR A 34 27.35 15.03 1.81
C THR A 34 27.41 16.02 0.65
N PRO A 35 28.08 17.19 0.81
CA PRO A 35 28.19 18.17 -0.27
C PRO A 35 28.83 17.62 -1.55
N LEU A 36 29.83 16.74 -1.40
CA LEU A 36 30.59 16.11 -2.50
C LEU A 36 29.75 15.11 -3.31
N LEU A 37 28.75 14.48 -2.70
CA LEU A 37 27.90 13.45 -3.32
C LEU A 37 26.47 13.94 -3.59
N SER A 38 26.25 15.25 -3.64
CA SER A 38 24.91 15.86 -3.75
C SER A 38 24.08 15.32 -4.92
N LEU A 39 24.67 15.12 -6.11
CA LEU A 39 23.96 14.54 -7.24
C LEU A 39 23.55 13.08 -6.98
N LEU A 40 24.44 12.26 -6.42
CA LEU A 40 24.17 10.87 -6.09
C LEU A 40 23.07 10.77 -5.01
N PHE A 41 23.13 11.62 -3.99
CA PHE A 41 22.09 11.75 -2.97
C PHE A 41 20.71 12.01 -3.60
N ILE A 42 20.61 12.97 -4.52
CA ILE A 42 19.35 13.30 -5.20
C ILE A 42 18.82 12.09 -5.98
N VAL A 43 19.67 11.42 -6.75
CA VAL A 43 19.27 10.25 -7.55
C VAL A 43 18.76 9.12 -6.67
N VAL A 44 19.49 8.79 -5.59
CA VAL A 44 19.12 7.71 -4.68
C VAL A 44 17.85 8.06 -3.88
N LEU A 45 17.69 9.32 -3.47
CA LEU A 45 16.48 9.80 -2.81
C LEU A 45 15.26 9.68 -3.73
N LEU A 46 15.40 10.08 -5.00
CA LEU A 46 14.33 9.92 -6.00
C LEU A 46 13.99 8.45 -6.21
N ALA A 47 14.98 7.56 -6.28
CA ALA A 47 14.74 6.12 -6.36
C ALA A 47 13.97 5.59 -5.13
N ALA A 48 14.29 6.08 -3.93
CA ALA A 48 13.57 5.73 -2.70
C ALA A 48 12.09 6.18 -2.74
N ILE A 49 11.83 7.41 -3.18
CA ILE A 49 10.47 7.97 -3.29
C ILE A 49 9.67 7.24 -4.35
N ILE A 50 10.25 7.03 -5.53
CA ILE A 50 9.58 6.35 -6.65
C ILE A 50 9.22 4.92 -6.24
N SER A 51 10.17 4.16 -5.68
CA SER A 51 9.89 2.80 -5.21
C SER A 51 8.84 2.75 -4.09
N PHE A 52 8.81 3.73 -3.19
CA PHE A 52 7.76 3.85 -2.18
C PHE A 52 6.38 4.05 -2.82
N ILE A 53 6.28 4.96 -3.78
CA ILE A 53 5.03 5.23 -4.50
C ILE A 53 4.56 3.97 -5.23
N PHE A 54 5.46 3.28 -5.96
CA PHE A 54 5.13 2.03 -6.63
C PHE A 54 4.66 0.95 -5.65
N ALA A 55 5.32 0.81 -4.50
CA ALA A 55 4.94 -0.13 -3.47
C ALA A 55 3.52 0.14 -2.95
N ILE A 56 3.24 1.37 -2.51
CA ILE A 56 1.93 1.78 -2.02
C ILE A 56 0.86 1.63 -3.09
N PHE A 57 1.16 2.06 -4.32
CA PHE A 57 0.21 1.99 -5.43
C PHE A 57 -0.13 0.54 -5.80
N SER A 58 0.80 -0.41 -5.67
CA SER A 58 0.59 -1.81 -6.06
C SER A 58 -0.09 -2.64 -4.98
N LEU A 59 0.14 -2.32 -3.70
CA LEU A 59 -0.32 -3.09 -2.54
C LEU A 59 -1.83 -3.43 -2.56
N PRO A 60 -2.76 -2.49 -2.81
CA PRO A 60 -4.20 -2.80 -2.85
C PRO A 60 -4.57 -3.83 -3.93
N GLY A 61 -3.85 -3.85 -5.06
CA GLY A 61 -4.02 -4.84 -6.12
C GLY A 61 -3.84 -6.28 -5.64
N GLY A 62 -2.78 -6.53 -4.87
CA GLY A 62 -2.48 -7.83 -4.28
C GLY A 62 -3.36 -8.17 -3.07
N MET A 63 -3.58 -7.20 -2.18
CA MET A 63 -4.37 -7.40 -0.95
C MET A 63 -5.83 -7.75 -1.26
N THR A 64 -6.45 -7.04 -2.20
CA THR A 64 -7.85 -7.33 -2.58
C THR A 64 -7.97 -8.67 -3.31
N TYR A 65 -6.95 -9.12 -4.05
CA TYR A 65 -6.95 -10.44 -4.68
C TYR A 65 -6.87 -11.55 -3.64
N ASN A 66 -5.90 -11.47 -2.74
CA ASN A 66 -5.75 -12.43 -1.64
C ASN A 66 -7.00 -12.45 -0.73
N ALA A 67 -7.62 -11.29 -0.48
CA ALA A 67 -8.86 -11.24 0.31
C ALA A 67 -10.04 -11.95 -0.37
N ALA A 68 -10.16 -11.85 -1.70
CA ALA A 68 -11.26 -12.45 -2.45
C ALA A 68 -11.06 -13.94 -2.73
N PHE A 69 -9.84 -14.36 -3.07
CA PHE A 69 -9.53 -15.71 -3.52
C PHE A 69 -8.74 -16.55 -2.51
N ASN A 70 -8.34 -15.96 -1.37
CA ASN A 70 -7.52 -16.60 -0.35
C ASN A 70 -6.18 -17.16 -0.89
N ASP A 71 -5.65 -16.53 -1.94
CA ASP A 71 -4.36 -16.87 -2.55
C ASP A 71 -3.26 -15.93 -2.04
N VAL A 72 -2.48 -16.43 -1.08
CA VAL A 72 -1.36 -15.70 -0.50
C VAL A 72 -0.19 -15.58 -1.49
N SER A 73 -0.04 -16.52 -2.42
CA SER A 73 1.07 -16.48 -3.38
C SER A 73 1.02 -15.23 -4.25
N TYR A 74 -0.18 -14.78 -4.61
CA TYR A 74 -0.41 -13.54 -5.34
C TYR A 74 0.04 -12.30 -4.55
N LEU A 75 0.00 -12.35 -3.22
CA LEU A 75 0.42 -11.23 -2.36
C LEU A 75 1.93 -10.95 -2.46
N TYR A 76 2.72 -11.94 -2.89
CA TYR A 76 4.18 -11.80 -3.10
C TYR A 76 4.55 -11.51 -4.56
N ARG A 77 3.57 -11.13 -5.39
CA ARG A 77 3.74 -10.85 -6.82
C ARG A 77 3.46 -9.38 -7.12
N PRO A 78 4.42 -8.48 -6.83
CA PRO A 78 4.25 -7.04 -7.06
C PRO A 78 4.01 -6.70 -8.54
N ASP A 79 4.57 -7.49 -9.45
CA ASP A 79 4.31 -7.45 -10.90
C ASP A 79 2.81 -7.56 -11.20
N LYS A 80 2.17 -8.63 -10.73
CA LYS A 80 0.75 -8.89 -10.98
C LYS A 80 -0.15 -7.90 -10.25
N ALA A 81 0.20 -7.56 -9.01
CA ALA A 81 -0.54 -6.59 -8.21
C ALA A 81 -0.55 -5.19 -8.88
N PHE A 82 0.59 -4.77 -9.42
CA PHE A 82 0.69 -3.52 -10.18
C PHE A 82 -0.12 -3.56 -11.47
N LEU A 83 0.00 -4.64 -12.26
CA LEU A 83 -0.75 -4.78 -13.51
C LEU A 83 -2.26 -4.67 -13.28
N ARG A 84 -2.77 -5.32 -12.23
CA ARG A 84 -4.19 -5.23 -11.86
C ARG A 84 -4.61 -3.82 -11.47
N ALA A 85 -3.76 -3.10 -10.72
CA ALA A 85 -3.99 -1.70 -10.39
C ALA A 85 -3.99 -0.80 -11.64
N ALA A 86 -3.07 -1.03 -12.57
CA ALA A 86 -2.95 -0.28 -13.82
C ALA A 86 -4.14 -0.53 -14.76
N GLN A 87 -4.60 -1.78 -14.89
CA GLN A 87 -5.77 -2.16 -15.70
C GLN A 87 -7.05 -1.46 -15.23
N ALA A 88 -7.25 -1.33 -13.91
CA ALA A 88 -8.39 -0.61 -13.37
C ALA A 88 -8.34 0.92 -13.58
N GLY A 89 -7.16 1.47 -13.91
CA GLY A 89 -6.98 2.83 -14.41
C GLY A 89 -7.70 3.91 -13.60
N ARG A 90 -8.63 4.62 -14.24
CA ARG A 90 -9.38 5.73 -13.62
C ARG A 90 -10.21 5.30 -12.41
N PHE A 91 -10.76 4.08 -12.40
CA PHE A 91 -11.52 3.58 -11.26
C PHE A 91 -10.62 3.37 -10.05
N TYR A 92 -9.39 2.90 -10.28
CA TYR A 92 -8.39 2.75 -9.24
C TYR A 92 -7.98 4.09 -8.63
N LEU A 93 -7.77 5.11 -9.46
CA LEU A 93 -7.49 6.47 -9.00
C LEU A 93 -8.65 7.07 -8.20
N LYS A 94 -9.90 6.80 -8.61
CA LYS A 94 -11.08 7.20 -7.84
C LYS A 94 -11.15 6.50 -6.48
N ALA A 95 -10.77 5.22 -6.41
CA ALA A 95 -10.67 4.50 -5.14
C ALA A 95 -9.59 5.10 -4.23
N TRP A 96 -8.44 5.51 -4.77
CA TRP A 96 -7.42 6.25 -4.02
C TRP A 96 -7.97 7.54 -3.44
N LEU A 97 -8.68 8.35 -4.24
CA LEU A 97 -9.28 9.60 -3.76
C LEU A 97 -10.27 9.37 -2.62
N ILE A 98 -11.15 8.36 -2.74
CA ILE A 98 -12.09 7.99 -1.68
C ILE A 98 -11.35 7.50 -0.43
N GLY A 99 -10.37 6.60 -0.61
CA GLY A 99 -9.60 6.01 0.48
C GLY A 99 -8.79 7.05 1.26
N LEU A 100 -8.09 7.95 0.55
CA LEU A 100 -7.34 9.04 1.16
C LEU A 100 -8.27 10.02 1.89
N SER A 101 -9.43 10.34 1.32
CA SER A 101 -10.43 11.18 1.98
C SER A 101 -10.93 10.53 3.28
N ALA A 102 -11.20 9.23 3.28
CA ALA A 102 -11.62 8.50 4.48
C ALA A 102 -10.50 8.45 5.53
N ILE A 103 -9.25 8.23 5.12
CA ILE A 103 -8.08 8.27 6.01
C ILE A 103 -7.96 9.66 6.64
N LEU A 104 -8.03 10.74 5.85
CA LEU A 104 -7.96 12.11 6.37
C LEU A 104 -9.10 12.41 7.34
N LEU A 105 -10.33 12.03 7.02
CA LEU A 105 -11.47 12.17 7.92
C LEU A 105 -11.31 11.37 9.22
N SER A 106 -10.60 10.24 9.18
CA SER A 106 -10.35 9.46 10.39
C SER A 106 -9.57 10.23 11.45
N PHE A 107 -8.67 11.13 11.04
CA PHE A 107 -7.90 11.98 11.96
C PHE A 107 -8.76 12.96 12.75
N LEU A 108 -9.98 13.29 12.30
CA LEU A 108 -10.92 14.08 13.11
C LEU A 108 -11.30 13.35 14.42
N GLY A 109 -11.19 12.03 14.46
CA GLY A 109 -11.38 11.23 15.68
C GLY A 109 -10.36 11.55 16.79
N LEU A 110 -9.23 12.18 16.47
CA LEU A 110 -8.26 12.65 17.47
C LEU A 110 -8.84 13.73 18.38
N LEU A 111 -9.83 14.52 17.89
CA LEU A 111 -10.50 15.56 18.66
C LEU A 111 -11.25 15.00 19.89
N ALA A 112 -11.61 13.71 19.86
CA ALA A 112 -12.22 13.00 20.99
C ALA A 112 -11.17 12.30 21.87
N LEU A 113 -10.15 13.05 22.30
CA LEU A 113 -9.04 12.58 23.16
C LEU A 113 -8.33 11.32 22.62
N GLY A 114 -8.25 11.17 21.29
CA GLY A 114 -7.63 10.01 20.64
C GLY A 114 -8.48 8.72 20.64
N ILE A 115 -9.45 8.55 21.54
CA ILE A 115 -10.32 7.37 21.57
C ILE A 115 -11.18 7.30 20.30
N GLY A 116 -11.68 8.45 19.84
CA GLY A 116 -12.43 8.54 18.59
C GLY A 116 -11.63 8.05 17.38
N PHE A 117 -10.31 8.23 17.37
CA PHE A 117 -9.45 7.79 16.28
C PHE A 117 -9.44 6.26 16.12
N PHE A 118 -9.53 5.50 17.21
CA PHE A 118 -9.60 4.04 17.11
C PHE A 118 -10.81 3.59 16.29
N PHE A 119 -11.99 4.17 16.56
CA PHE A 119 -13.22 3.86 15.82
C PHE A 119 -13.18 4.38 14.38
N THR A 120 -12.78 5.63 14.18
CA THR A 120 -12.75 6.23 12.84
C THR A 120 -11.67 5.63 11.95
N SER A 121 -10.57 5.14 12.51
CA SER A 121 -9.51 4.43 11.77
C SER A 121 -10.02 3.09 11.23
N VAL A 122 -10.70 2.30 12.06
CA VAL A 122 -11.31 1.03 11.63
C VAL A 122 -12.33 1.28 10.52
N TRP A 123 -13.19 2.30 10.69
CA TRP A 123 -14.13 2.72 9.64
C TRP A 123 -13.41 3.11 8.34
N ALA A 124 -12.35 3.90 8.41
CA ALA A 124 -11.60 4.32 7.22
C ALA A 124 -11.01 3.12 6.47
N TRP A 125 -10.45 2.13 7.17
CA TRP A 125 -9.95 0.91 6.53
C TRP A 125 -11.06 0.06 5.89
N MET A 126 -12.28 0.05 6.45
CA MET A 126 -13.44 -0.56 5.80
C MET A 126 -13.81 0.16 4.49
N VAL A 127 -13.83 1.50 4.49
CA VAL A 127 -14.09 2.31 3.29
C VAL A 127 -13.02 2.09 2.22
N VAL A 128 -11.74 2.09 2.61
CA VAL A 128 -10.60 1.79 1.74
C VAL A 128 -10.76 0.41 1.12
N GLY A 129 -10.99 -0.62 1.93
CA GLY A 129 -11.15 -2.00 1.46
C GLY A 129 -12.32 -2.14 0.48
N TYR A 130 -13.46 -1.50 0.77
CA TYR A 130 -14.62 -1.50 -0.11
C TYR A 130 -14.35 -0.78 -1.43
N ALA A 131 -13.80 0.43 -1.38
CA ALA A 131 -13.53 1.24 -2.57
C ALA A 131 -12.57 0.53 -3.55
N PHE A 132 -11.46 -0.02 -3.04
CA PHE A 132 -10.52 -0.76 -3.88
C PHE A 132 -11.09 -2.08 -4.40
N SER A 133 -11.86 -2.83 -3.59
CA SER A 133 -12.50 -4.06 -4.06
C SER A 133 -13.52 -3.80 -5.17
N LYS A 134 -14.25 -2.68 -5.12
CA LYS A 134 -15.18 -2.24 -6.17
C LYS A 134 -14.44 -1.76 -7.41
N ALA A 135 -13.39 -0.97 -7.26
CA ALA A 135 -12.61 -0.43 -8.38
C ALA A 135 -11.84 -1.52 -9.13
N LEU A 136 -11.24 -2.45 -8.41
CA LEU A 136 -10.57 -3.63 -8.94
C LEU A 136 -11.57 -4.78 -9.17
N SER A 137 -12.84 -4.42 -9.44
CA SER A 137 -13.98 -5.30 -9.74
C SER A 137 -13.49 -6.71 -10.01
N LEU A 138 -13.86 -7.67 -9.15
CA LEU A 138 -13.36 -9.05 -9.16
C LEU A 138 -13.52 -9.81 -10.50
N ARG A 139 -14.07 -9.18 -11.54
CA ARG A 139 -13.97 -9.61 -12.92
C ARG A 139 -12.65 -9.18 -13.55
N GLU A 140 -11.71 -10.11 -13.57
CA GLU A 140 -10.90 -10.52 -14.74
C GLU A 140 -10.24 -11.86 -14.35
N SER A 141 -10.53 -13.00 -14.98
CA SER A 141 -10.04 -13.38 -16.32
C SER A 141 -8.60 -12.93 -16.57
N VAL A 142 -7.70 -13.31 -15.67
CA VAL A 142 -6.28 -13.43 -16.02
C VAL A 142 -6.10 -14.89 -16.47
N PRO A 143 -5.61 -15.16 -17.69
CA PRO A 143 -5.34 -16.52 -18.16
C PRO A 143 -4.37 -17.29 -17.25
#